data_AF-A0A0R2TST6-F1
#
_entry.id   AF-A0A0R2TST6-F1
#
_cell.length_a   1.000
_cell.length_b   1.000
_cell.length_c   1.000
_cell.angle_alpha   90.00
_cell.angle_beta   90.00
_cell.angle_gamma   90.00
#
_symmetry.space_group_name_H-M   'P 1'
#
loop_
_entity.id
_entity.type
_entity.pdbx_description
1 polymer ?
#
loop_
_entity_poly.entity_id
_entity_poly.type
_entity_poly.pdbx_seq_one_letter_code
_entity_poly.pdbx_strand_id
1 'polypeptide(L)'
;MLRPALLFLLLIMTLNTSAIEGEASGRNDGSSEKSHQEESVNKHQMSTADVLERLKNISDIDSNDSGIRNGCIALRRIKHIRFVDDQSAIIEMRGNKKALLRLRRECRGIKSEGFLHRARGGNLCVRFDQLEVLNRGMTCSIESIEPYFVVESQPDSDIETVSGDPK
;
A
#
# COMPACT_ATOMS: atom_id res chain seq x y z
N MET A 1 42.15 33.18 26.85
CA MET A 1 42.18 31.90 26.11
C MET A 1 41.94 30.76 27.08
N LEU A 2 40.80 30.06 27.02
CA LEU A 2 40.66 28.62 27.35
C LEU A 2 39.21 28.19 27.04
N ARG A 3 39.05 27.15 26.21
CA ARG A 3 37.78 26.62 25.68
C ARG A 3 37.19 25.55 26.62
N PRO A 4 35.90 25.60 27.03
CA PRO A 4 35.25 24.48 27.71
C PRO A 4 34.35 23.73 26.71
N ALA A 5 34.94 22.99 25.77
CA ALA A 5 34.21 22.22 24.76
C ALA A 5 34.39 20.69 24.91
N LEU A 6 34.87 20.22 26.07
CA LEU A 6 35.31 18.83 26.24
C LEU A 6 34.68 18.07 27.41
N LEU A 7 33.71 18.65 28.11
CA LEU A 7 33.06 17.99 29.26
C LEU A 7 31.71 17.33 28.96
N PHE A 8 31.17 17.45 27.75
CA PHE A 8 29.87 16.86 27.39
C PHE A 8 29.93 15.48 26.71
N LEU A 9 31.13 14.94 26.47
CA LEU A 9 31.34 13.68 25.71
C LEU A 9 31.48 12.41 26.57
N LEU A 10 31.30 12.49 27.90
CA LEU A 10 31.47 11.35 28.81
C LEU A 10 30.17 10.82 29.43
N LEU A 11 29.00 11.13 28.83
CA LEU A 11 27.68 10.77 29.41
C LEU A 11 26.85 9.83 28.51
N ILE A 12 27.45 9.13 27.54
CA ILE A 12 26.74 8.24 26.60
C ILE A 12 27.05 6.74 26.80
N MET A 13 27.43 6.31 28.01
CA MET A 13 27.78 4.91 28.29
C MET A 13 27.01 4.36 29.49
N THR A 14 25.69 4.19 29.33
CA THR A 14 24.91 3.29 30.20
C THR A 14 23.85 2.50 29.41
N LEU A 15 24.19 1.23 29.19
CA LEU A 15 23.34 0.03 29.32
C LEU A 15 22.25 -0.23 28.25
N ASN A 16 22.63 -1.00 27.22
CA ASN A 16 21.76 -1.98 26.58
C ASN A 16 22.20 -3.37 27.03
N THR A 17 21.36 -4.09 27.78
CA THR A 17 21.49 -5.53 28.02
C THR A 17 20.11 -6.16 28.14
N SER A 18 19.86 -7.17 27.30
CA SER A 18 19.04 -8.39 27.51
C SER A 18 18.82 -9.00 26.12
N ALA A 19 19.64 -9.95 25.69
CA ALA A 19 19.51 -11.40 25.92
C ALA A 19 18.74 -12.05 24.74
N ILE A 20 19.52 -12.70 23.86
CA ILE A 20 19.04 -13.67 22.85
C ILE A 20 19.49 -15.04 23.38
N GLU A 21 18.52 -15.93 23.61
CA GLU A 21 18.75 -17.37 23.77
C GLU A 21 17.95 -18.11 22.70
N GLY A 22 18.64 -19.02 21.98
CA GLY A 22 18.03 -20.15 21.26
C GLY A 22 17.48 -21.18 22.26
N GLU A 23 16.83 -22.28 21.92
CA GLU A 23 16.90 -23.17 20.76
C GLU A 23 15.63 -24.07 20.74
N ALA A 24 15.62 -25.00 19.78
CA ALA A 24 14.85 -26.26 19.67
C ALA A 24 13.44 -26.14 19.08
N SER A 25 13.24 -26.43 17.78
CA SER A 25 13.25 -27.75 17.13
C SER A 25 12.08 -28.65 17.56
N GLY A 26 11.07 -28.69 16.70
CA GLY A 26 10.01 -29.71 16.69
C GLY A 26 9.75 -30.16 15.25
N ARG A 27 10.55 -31.13 14.79
CA ARG A 27 10.27 -31.95 13.60
C ARG A 27 9.06 -32.84 13.89
N ASN A 28 8.11 -32.91 12.96
CA ASN A 28 7.21 -34.06 12.83
C ASN A 28 7.10 -34.41 11.34
N ASP A 29 7.87 -35.42 10.94
CA ASP A 29 7.68 -36.19 9.70
C ASP A 29 6.59 -37.23 9.94
N GLY A 30 5.57 -37.27 9.07
CA GLY A 30 4.53 -38.29 9.03
C GLY A 30 4.33 -38.74 7.60
N SER A 31 4.85 -39.92 7.28
CA SER A 31 4.85 -40.57 5.97
C SER A 31 3.56 -41.36 5.70
N SER A 32 3.27 -41.50 4.40
CA SER A 32 2.66 -42.66 3.72
C SER A 32 1.15 -42.93 3.76
N GLU A 33 0.58 -42.73 2.56
CA GLU A 33 -0.02 -43.74 1.67
C GLU A 33 -1.52 -43.63 1.32
N LYS A 34 -1.73 -43.56 -0.01
CA LYS A 34 -2.85 -44.04 -0.84
C LYS A 34 -4.24 -43.43 -0.59
N SER A 35 -4.96 -42.99 -1.62
CA SER A 35 -5.22 -43.70 -2.87
C SER A 35 -5.83 -42.75 -3.92
N HIS A 36 -5.62 -43.09 -5.19
CA HIS A 36 -6.34 -42.52 -6.32
C HIS A 36 -7.83 -42.90 -6.24
N GLN A 37 -8.71 -41.93 -6.47
CA GLN A 37 -9.95 -42.15 -7.20
C GLN A 37 -10.31 -40.89 -7.97
N GLU A 38 -10.56 -41.11 -9.25
CA GLU A 38 -10.99 -40.12 -10.23
C GLU A 38 -12.45 -39.73 -10.02
N GLU A 39 -12.79 -38.63 -10.69
CA GLU A 39 -14.14 -38.24 -11.12
C GLU A 39 -14.98 -37.38 -10.17
N SER A 40 -15.01 -36.07 -10.45
CA SER A 40 -16.19 -35.49 -11.09
C SER A 40 -15.98 -33.99 -11.32
N VAL A 41 -16.32 -33.56 -12.54
CA VAL A 41 -16.40 -32.16 -12.94
C VAL A 41 -17.45 -31.48 -12.06
N ASN A 42 -17.01 -30.70 -11.05
CA ASN A 42 -17.93 -29.94 -10.22
C ASN A 42 -17.90 -28.45 -10.57
N LYS A 43 -19.02 -28.03 -11.13
CA LYS A 43 -19.43 -26.67 -11.48
C LYS A 43 -19.06 -25.71 -10.35
N HIS A 44 -18.15 -24.76 -10.61
CA HIS A 44 -17.74 -23.73 -9.66
C HIS A 44 -18.95 -22.83 -9.29
N GLN A 45 -19.72 -23.26 -8.29
CA GLN A 45 -20.45 -22.33 -7.44
C GLN A 45 -19.49 -21.93 -6.33
N MET A 46 -18.87 -20.76 -6.48
CA MET A 46 -17.99 -20.18 -5.49
C MET A 46 -18.78 -20.00 -4.19
N SER A 47 -18.49 -20.83 -3.18
CA SER A 47 -19.19 -20.76 -1.90
C SER A 47 -18.74 -19.51 -1.14
N THR A 48 -19.62 -18.93 -0.33
CA THR A 48 -19.23 -17.82 0.56
C THR A 48 -18.13 -18.23 1.53
N ALA A 49 -18.04 -19.52 1.86
CA ALA A 49 -16.94 -20.11 2.62
C ALA A 49 -15.62 -20.09 1.84
N ASP A 50 -15.60 -20.41 0.55
CA ASP A 50 -14.42 -20.28 -0.31
C ASP A 50 -13.96 -18.83 -0.42
N VAL A 51 -14.89 -17.88 -0.53
CA VAL A 51 -14.54 -16.44 -0.54
C VAL A 51 -13.94 -16.04 0.80
N LEU A 52 -14.53 -16.47 1.92
CA LEU A 52 -14.01 -16.19 3.26
C LEU A 52 -12.63 -16.83 3.48
N GLU A 53 -12.42 -18.05 2.99
CA GLU A 53 -11.16 -18.78 3.09
C GLU A 53 -10.07 -18.13 2.23
N ARG A 54 -10.40 -17.70 1.00
CA ARG A 54 -9.52 -16.88 0.16
C ARG A 54 -9.19 -15.54 0.81
N LEU A 55 -10.16 -14.87 1.44
CA LEU A 55 -9.92 -13.62 2.17
C LEU A 55 -9.04 -13.81 3.41
N LYS A 56 -9.20 -14.92 4.14
CA LYS A 56 -8.32 -15.28 5.26
C LYS A 56 -6.89 -15.53 4.81
N ASN A 57 -6.70 -16.10 3.62
CA ASN A 57 -5.38 -16.35 3.03
C ASN A 57 -4.72 -15.08 2.44
N ILE A 58 -5.39 -13.92 2.45
CA ILE A 58 -4.82 -12.61 2.06
C ILE A 58 -4.22 -11.88 3.29
N SER A 59 -4.31 -12.45 4.49
CA SER A 59 -3.94 -11.80 5.75
C SER A 59 -2.45 -11.47 5.91
N ASP A 60 -1.58 -11.90 4.99
CA ASP A 60 -0.18 -11.49 4.91
C ASP A 60 0.18 -10.98 3.50
N ILE A 61 -0.58 -10.02 2.96
CA ILE A 61 0.01 -9.12 1.94
C ILE A 61 1.16 -8.40 2.65
N ASP A 62 2.39 -8.86 2.39
CA ASP A 62 3.62 -8.28 2.90
C ASP A 62 3.62 -6.78 2.58
N SER A 63 3.23 -5.98 3.58
CA SER A 63 3.06 -4.54 3.45
C SER A 63 4.38 -3.88 3.03
N ASN A 64 5.52 -4.56 3.22
CA ASN A 64 6.83 -4.12 2.80
C ASN A 64 7.03 -4.10 1.28
N ASP A 65 6.32 -4.93 0.52
CA ASP A 65 6.46 -4.94 -0.94
C ASP A 65 5.76 -3.73 -1.58
N SER A 66 4.72 -3.18 -0.96
CA SER A 66 3.97 -2.02 -1.49
C SER A 66 4.84 -0.81 -1.83
N GLY A 67 5.98 -0.67 -1.14
CA GLY A 67 6.91 0.44 -1.28
C GLY A 67 6.60 1.66 -0.42
N ILE A 68 5.55 1.56 0.39
CA ILE A 68 5.19 2.49 1.45
C ILE A 68 5.80 1.96 2.75
N ARG A 69 6.57 2.78 3.47
CA ARG A 69 7.19 2.41 4.74
C ARG A 69 6.87 3.47 5.78
N ASN A 70 6.26 3.07 6.89
CA ASN A 70 5.84 3.99 7.97
C ASN A 70 5.00 5.18 7.47
N GLY A 71 4.11 4.94 6.49
CA GLY A 71 3.29 5.99 5.87
C GLY A 71 4.06 6.96 4.97
N CYS A 72 5.26 6.58 4.53
CA CYS A 72 6.11 7.37 3.66
C CYS A 72 6.52 6.63 2.39
N ILE A 73 6.69 7.37 1.29
CA ILE A 73 7.27 6.89 0.03
C ILE A 73 8.53 7.69 -0.26
N ALA A 74 9.64 7.02 -0.56
CA ALA A 74 10.87 7.70 -0.99
C ALA A 74 10.67 8.38 -2.35
N LEU A 75 10.97 9.67 -2.46
CA LEU A 75 10.74 10.47 -3.68
C LEU A 75 11.41 9.88 -4.91
N ARG A 76 12.61 9.30 -4.75
CA ARG A 76 13.34 8.60 -5.82
C ARG A 76 12.56 7.43 -6.46
N ARG A 77 11.55 6.89 -5.76
CA ARG A 77 10.71 5.80 -6.24
C ARG A 77 9.45 6.29 -6.94
N ILE A 78 9.03 7.53 -6.70
CA ILE A 78 7.85 8.12 -7.33
C ILE A 78 8.20 8.48 -8.77
N LYS A 79 7.39 8.00 -9.72
CA LYS A 79 7.46 8.42 -11.12
C LYS A 79 6.51 9.59 -11.35
N HIS A 80 5.25 9.41 -10.97
CA HIS A 80 4.19 10.39 -11.16
C HIS A 80 3.22 10.36 -9.98
N ILE A 81 2.60 11.51 -9.72
CA ILE A 81 1.45 11.64 -8.82
C ILE A 81 0.36 12.33 -9.65
N ARG A 82 -0.78 11.65 -9.84
CA ARG A 82 -1.89 12.15 -10.64
C ARG A 82 -3.14 12.24 -9.80
N PHE A 83 -3.61 13.46 -9.57
CA PHE A 83 -4.90 13.70 -8.93
C PHE A 83 -6.05 13.23 -9.83
N VAL A 84 -6.92 12.37 -9.29
CA VAL A 84 -8.13 11.90 -9.97
C VAL A 84 -9.31 12.86 -9.73
N ASP A 85 -9.30 13.53 -8.58
CA ASP A 85 -10.20 14.60 -8.14
C ASP A 85 -9.41 15.58 -7.25
N ASP A 86 -10.08 16.55 -6.63
CA ASP A 86 -9.43 17.56 -5.79
C ASP A 86 -9.07 17.05 -4.36
N GLN A 87 -9.19 15.75 -4.09
CA GLN A 87 -8.88 15.15 -2.80
C GLN A 87 -7.98 13.91 -2.89
N SER A 88 -8.01 13.20 -4.00
CA SER A 88 -7.39 11.88 -4.16
C SER A 88 -6.43 11.86 -5.34
N ALA A 89 -5.29 11.20 -5.18
CA ALA A 89 -4.30 11.01 -6.22
C ALA A 89 -3.79 9.58 -6.30
N ILE A 90 -3.47 9.13 -7.51
CA ILE A 90 -2.73 7.90 -7.75
C ILE A 90 -1.24 8.23 -7.87
N ILE A 91 -0.44 7.62 -7.02
CA ILE A 91 1.02 7.67 -7.06
C ILE A 91 1.50 6.45 -7.84
N GLU A 92 2.14 6.67 -8.97
CA GLU A 92 2.82 5.63 -9.73
C GLU A 92 4.28 5.54 -9.29
N MET A 93 4.69 4.35 -8.85
CA MET A 93 6.03 4.08 -8.34
C MET A 93 6.83 3.18 -9.29
N ARG A 94 8.15 3.16 -9.10
CA ARG A 94 9.03 2.17 -9.73
C ARG A 94 8.60 0.75 -9.34
N GLY A 95 8.78 -0.18 -10.29
CA GLY A 95 8.35 -1.57 -10.13
C GLY A 95 6.84 -1.78 -10.33
N ASN A 96 6.18 -0.89 -11.08
CA ASN A 96 4.75 -0.97 -11.43
C ASN A 96 3.79 -0.95 -10.23
N LYS A 97 4.27 -0.49 -9.08
CA LYS A 97 3.47 -0.36 -7.86
C LYS A 97 2.71 0.97 -7.87
N LYS A 98 1.51 0.97 -7.33
CA LYS A 98 0.68 2.15 -7.20
C LYS A 98 0.24 2.35 -5.77
N ALA A 99 0.05 3.61 -5.38
CA ALA A 99 -0.54 3.98 -4.11
C ALA A 99 -1.65 5.01 -4.32
N LEU A 100 -2.67 4.96 -3.47
CA LEU A 100 -3.70 5.96 -3.36
C LEU A 100 -3.30 6.94 -2.27
N LEU A 101 -3.12 8.20 -2.63
CA LEU A 101 -2.96 9.30 -1.70
C LEU A 101 -4.30 9.99 -1.51
N ARG A 102 -4.71 10.18 -0.24
CA ARG A 102 -5.86 11.00 0.12
C ARG A 102 -5.42 12.23 0.88
N LEU A 103 -6.01 13.37 0.54
CA LEU A 103 -5.90 14.61 1.29
C LEU A 103 -6.98 14.66 2.36
N ARG A 104 -6.63 15.26 3.51
CA ARG A 104 -7.52 15.39 4.68
C ARG A 104 -8.83 16.13 4.40
N ARG A 105 -8.84 16.94 3.35
CA ARG A 105 -10.00 17.67 2.86
C ARG A 105 -9.81 17.94 1.37
N GLU A 106 -10.91 18.26 0.70
CA GLU A 106 -10.87 18.77 -0.66
C GLU A 106 -9.92 19.98 -0.76
N CYS A 107 -9.03 19.91 -1.74
CA CYS A 107 -7.99 20.87 -2.05
C CYS A 107 -8.28 21.48 -3.42
N ARG A 108 -9.22 22.43 -3.42
CA ARG A 108 -9.81 22.97 -4.65
C ARG A 108 -8.77 23.45 -5.65
N GLY A 109 -8.85 22.93 -6.87
CA GLY A 109 -7.97 23.28 -7.99
C GLY A 109 -6.69 22.43 -8.08
N ILE A 110 -6.40 21.54 -7.13
CA ILE A 110 -5.16 20.75 -7.15
C ILE A 110 -5.07 19.83 -8.38
N LYS A 111 -6.19 19.30 -8.86
CA LYS A 111 -6.23 18.48 -10.08
C LYS A 111 -5.99 19.31 -11.34
N SER A 112 -6.63 20.46 -11.43
CA SER A 112 -6.65 21.28 -12.65
C SER A 112 -5.44 22.21 -12.79
N GLU A 113 -4.94 22.73 -11.68
CA GLU A 113 -3.87 23.73 -11.65
C GLU A 113 -2.50 23.09 -11.35
N GLY A 114 -2.50 21.88 -10.79
CA GLY A 114 -1.29 21.20 -10.36
C GLY A 114 -0.82 21.65 -8.98
N PHE A 115 0.32 21.11 -8.56
CA PHE A 115 0.83 21.29 -7.21
C PHE A 115 2.35 21.27 -7.12
N LEU A 116 2.86 21.86 -6.05
CA LEU A 116 4.24 21.70 -5.59
C LEU A 116 4.25 20.82 -4.36
N HIS A 117 5.20 19.89 -4.31
CA HIS A 117 5.43 19.10 -3.12
C HIS A 117 6.47 19.78 -2.23
N ARG A 118 6.09 20.13 -1.00
CA ARG A 118 6.99 20.69 0.01
C ARG A 118 7.53 19.58 0.92
N ALA A 119 8.33 18.70 0.34
CA ALA A 119 8.92 17.56 1.03
C ALA A 119 10.10 17.94 1.92
N ARG A 120 10.20 17.37 3.11
CA ARG A 120 11.46 17.39 3.89
C ARG A 120 12.12 16.01 3.85
N GLY A 121 13.40 15.95 3.50
CA GLY A 121 14.20 14.73 3.69
C GLY A 121 13.98 13.61 2.65
N GLY A 122 13.61 13.95 1.41
CA GLY A 122 13.61 13.00 0.29
C GLY A 122 12.47 11.96 0.30
N ASN A 123 11.46 12.15 1.15
CA ASN A 123 10.27 11.30 1.24
C ASN A 123 8.99 12.12 1.05
N LEU A 124 7.89 11.46 0.71
CA LEU A 124 6.52 11.95 0.76
C LEU A 124 5.81 11.18 1.87
N CYS A 125 5.39 11.88 2.92
CA CYS A 125 4.89 11.32 4.16
C CYS A 125 3.55 11.94 4.56
N VAL A 126 2.62 11.11 5.05
CA VAL A 126 1.27 11.52 5.47
C VAL A 126 1.26 12.71 6.43
N ARG A 127 2.09 12.69 7.48
CA ARG A 127 1.99 13.66 8.59
C ARG A 127 2.81 14.93 8.44
N PHE A 128 3.91 14.86 7.67
CA PHE A 128 4.94 15.89 7.68
C PHE A 128 4.96 16.73 6.41
N ASP A 129 4.50 16.14 5.30
CA ASP A 129 4.54 16.80 4.01
C ASP A 129 3.18 17.40 3.66
N GLN A 130 3.25 18.44 2.84
CA GLN A 130 2.10 19.17 2.36
C GLN A 130 2.26 19.40 0.86
N LEU A 131 1.13 19.45 0.16
CA LEU A 131 1.06 19.84 -1.23
C LEU A 131 0.53 21.26 -1.31
N GLU A 132 1.15 22.07 -2.16
CA GLU A 132 0.74 23.45 -2.39
C GLU A 132 0.14 23.58 -3.78
N VAL A 133 -1.10 24.06 -3.88
CA VAL A 133 -1.77 24.28 -5.16
C VAL A 133 -1.07 25.44 -5.90
N LEU A 134 -0.67 25.17 -7.14
CA LEU A 134 -0.05 26.18 -7.99
C LEU A 134 -0.99 27.37 -8.19
N ASN A 135 -0.43 28.57 -8.33
CA ASN A 135 -1.16 29.84 -8.54
C ASN A 135 -2.08 30.30 -7.40
N ARG A 136 -2.33 29.47 -6.38
CA ARG A 136 -3.16 29.81 -5.21
C ARG A 136 -2.38 29.88 -3.91
N GLY A 137 -1.23 29.21 -3.81
CA GLY A 137 -0.44 29.12 -2.58
C GLY A 137 -1.17 28.38 -1.44
N MET A 138 -2.25 27.67 -1.75
CA MET A 138 -3.06 26.95 -0.78
C MET A 138 -2.39 25.63 -0.42
N THR A 139 -2.15 25.39 0.87
CA THR A 139 -1.53 24.15 1.35
C THR A 139 -2.56 23.11 1.76
N CYS A 140 -2.30 21.86 1.38
CA CYS A 140 -3.17 20.71 1.61
C CYS A 140 -2.41 19.59 2.31
N SER A 141 -2.95 19.15 3.44
CA SER A 141 -2.38 18.09 4.26
C SER A 141 -2.75 16.72 3.70
N ILE A 142 -1.79 15.83 3.69
CA ILE A 142 -2.01 14.43 3.34
C ILE A 142 -2.66 13.72 4.54
N GLU A 143 -3.64 12.86 4.28
CA GLU A 143 -4.35 12.07 5.28
C GLU A 143 -3.93 10.61 5.25
N SER A 144 -3.81 10.02 4.06
CA SER A 144 -3.34 8.64 3.93
C SER A 144 -2.59 8.41 2.63
N ILE A 145 -1.73 7.38 2.66
CA ILE A 145 -1.04 6.82 1.51
C ILE A 145 -1.16 5.30 1.66
N GLU A 146 -1.96 4.68 0.80
CA GLU A 146 -2.34 3.27 0.88
C GLU A 146 -1.97 2.54 -0.43
N PRO A 147 -1.68 1.23 -0.42
CA PRO A 147 -1.50 0.47 -1.64
C PRO A 147 -2.73 0.56 -2.55
N TYR A 148 -2.53 0.71 -3.86
CA TYR A 148 -3.62 0.76 -4.85
C TYR A 148 -3.48 -0.36 -5.88
N PHE A 149 -4.55 -1.15 -6.01
CA PHE A 149 -4.65 -2.26 -6.96
C PHE A 149 -5.76 -1.96 -7.96
N VAL A 150 -5.48 -2.16 -9.25
CA VAL A 150 -6.50 -2.06 -10.30
C VAL A 150 -7.15 -3.44 -10.41
N VAL A 151 -8.44 -3.52 -10.17
CA VAL A 151 -9.23 -4.73 -10.46
C VAL A 151 -9.80 -4.56 -11.86
N GLU A 152 -9.27 -5.31 -12.82
CA GLU A 152 -9.86 -5.40 -14.15
C GLU A 152 -11.12 -6.25 -14.07
N SER A 153 -12.28 -5.68 -14.37
CA SER A 153 -13.50 -6.45 -14.59
C SER A 153 -13.39 -7.13 -15.94
N GLN A 154 -13.43 -8.47 -15.98
CA GLN A 154 -13.57 -9.17 -17.25
C GLN A 154 -14.89 -8.77 -17.91
N PRO A 155 -14.91 -8.48 -19.22
CA PRO A 155 -16.16 -8.18 -19.91
C PRO A 155 -17.05 -9.43 -19.90
N ASP A 156 -18.22 -9.32 -19.29
CA ASP A 156 -19.26 -10.35 -19.34
C ASP A 156 -19.64 -10.58 -20.81
N SER A 157 -19.45 -11.81 -21.28
CA SER A 157 -19.89 -12.26 -22.59
C SER A 157 -21.42 -12.27 -22.68
N ASP A 158 -21.95 -11.48 -23.61
CA ASP A 158 -23.21 -11.60 -24.37
C ASP A 158 -24.53 -11.75 -23.58
N ILE A 159 -25.23 -10.63 -23.39
CA ILE A 159 -26.70 -10.62 -23.29
C ILE A 159 -27.25 -10.67 -24.73
N GLU A 160 -27.63 -11.87 -25.19
CA GLU A 160 -28.59 -11.99 -26.30
C GLU A 160 -29.97 -11.56 -25.81
N THR A 161 -30.34 -10.32 -26.07
CA THR A 161 -31.73 -9.88 -26.00
C THR A 161 -32.48 -10.47 -27.20
N VAL A 162 -33.13 -11.63 -27.03
CA VAL A 162 -34.20 -12.05 -27.94
C VAL A 162 -35.44 -11.22 -27.60
N SER A 163 -35.57 -10.07 -28.26
CA SER A 163 -36.83 -9.34 -28.35
C SER A 163 -37.63 -9.93 -29.50
N GLY A 164 -38.73 -10.63 -29.18
CA GLY A 164 -39.73 -11.01 -30.17
C GLY A 164 -40.48 -9.79 -30.68
N ASP A 165 -40.67 -9.71 -31.99
CA ASP A 165 -41.58 -8.75 -32.63
C ASP A 165 -42.92 -9.43 -32.97
N PRO A 166 -44.06 -8.74 -32.80
CA PRO A 166 -45.37 -9.25 -33.19
C PRO A 166 -45.66 -8.89 -34.66
N LYS A 167 -46.31 -9.81 -35.38
CA LYS A 167 -47.11 -9.48 -36.56
C LYS A 167 -48.28 -10.43 -36.75
#